data_AF-A0A954LK47-F1
#
_entry.id   AF-A0A954LK47-F1
#
_cell.length_a   1.000
_cell.length_b   1.000
_cell.length_c   1.000
_cell.angle_alpha   90.00
_cell.angle_beta   90.00
_cell.angle_gamma   90.00
#
_symmetry.space_group_name_H-M   'P 1'
#
loop_
_entity.id
_entity.type
_entity.pdbx_description
1 polymer ?
#
loop_
_entity_poly.entity_id
_entity_poly.type
_entity_poly.pdbx_seq_one_letter_code
_entity_poly.pdbx_strand_id
1 'polypeptide(L)'
;ALTRLSEILPIRYREQPTGAVDVFSDSDFLVLGNVTQQLEIKTTSTSSTSFRIELSKTGHDISRSGGELRGVIEGRDDILGGFLNRLDEFASTLISEFNRFHSSGEGFVGYESILSQNPVFDSTVPLNQESAGLVFTPQHGSFDIKIVNQQTGIVETTTIPVDLDGLGADSSLEDIRATLNGIANLSAVITPKGELQLNANAGYEFRFSKDTSGLLSSLGMNTFFSGTSAGDIDVSEILKTNSDFLGTGQGDGPSDGSNLVGLLNFLEEPVATLNSLSLTGFYEQTVSQVAHDSASESALSQGFETFRDSLRSQQQQFTGVSLDEEAIKVLELQRSYQAAARIVTTVNELFAVLLNL
;
A
#
# COMPACT_ATOMS: atom_id res chain seq x y z
N ALA A 1 24.80 -22.90 -14.10
CA ALA A 1 23.65 -22.25 -14.76
C ALA A 1 22.31 -22.75 -14.22
N LEU A 2 21.99 -24.04 -14.37
CA LEU A 2 20.72 -24.62 -13.88
C LEU A 2 20.51 -24.43 -12.36
N THR A 3 21.55 -24.59 -11.54
CA THR A 3 21.47 -24.35 -10.09
C THR A 3 21.04 -22.91 -9.76
N ARG A 4 21.64 -21.90 -10.40
CA ARG A 4 21.24 -20.50 -10.19
C ARG A 4 19.83 -20.24 -10.69
N LEU A 5 19.45 -20.83 -11.82
CA LEU A 5 18.09 -20.72 -12.33
C LEU A 5 17.06 -21.32 -11.37
N SER A 6 17.38 -22.44 -10.71
CA SER A 6 16.53 -23.06 -9.68
C SER A 6 16.38 -22.25 -8.39
N GLU A 7 17.32 -21.35 -8.10
CA GLU A 7 17.19 -20.39 -6.99
C GLU A 7 16.20 -19.28 -7.34
N ILE A 8 16.17 -18.84 -8.61
CA ILE A 8 15.31 -17.75 -9.06
C ILE A 8 13.86 -18.21 -9.22
N LEU A 9 13.64 -19.37 -9.87
CA LEU A 9 12.31 -19.96 -10.04
C LEU A 9 12.38 -21.49 -10.08
N PRO A 10 11.30 -22.21 -9.75
CA PRO A 10 11.33 -23.67 -9.76
C PRO A 10 11.53 -24.18 -11.18
N ILE A 11 12.54 -25.03 -11.36
CA ILE A 11 12.79 -25.67 -12.64
C ILE A 11 12.81 -27.19 -12.54
N ARG A 12 12.43 -27.84 -13.63
CA ARG A 12 12.69 -29.25 -13.91
C ARG A 12 13.47 -29.31 -15.20
N TYR A 13 14.48 -30.15 -15.27
CA TYR A 13 15.25 -30.32 -16.49
C TYR A 13 15.35 -31.79 -16.90
N ARG A 14 15.54 -32.02 -18.20
CA ARG A 14 15.75 -33.34 -18.78
C ARG A 14 16.87 -33.27 -19.80
N GLU A 15 17.87 -34.12 -19.64
CA GLU A 15 18.93 -34.28 -20.63
C GLU A 15 18.46 -35.20 -21.76
N GLN A 16 18.68 -34.78 -23.00
CA GLN A 16 18.38 -35.55 -24.20
C GLN A 16 19.55 -36.48 -24.55
N PRO A 17 19.32 -37.58 -25.31
CA PRO A 17 20.40 -38.45 -25.79
C PRO A 17 21.50 -37.73 -26.61
N THR A 18 21.18 -36.54 -27.13
CA THR A 18 22.08 -35.67 -27.88
C THR A 18 22.98 -34.79 -27.00
N GLY A 19 22.79 -34.80 -25.67
CA GLY A 19 23.45 -33.92 -24.71
C GLY A 19 22.80 -32.54 -24.56
N ALA A 20 21.70 -32.26 -25.28
CA ALA A 20 20.91 -31.05 -25.09
C ALA A 20 20.07 -31.13 -23.78
N VAL A 21 19.78 -30.00 -23.16
CA VAL A 21 18.98 -29.94 -21.91
C VAL A 21 17.69 -29.18 -22.16
N ASP A 22 16.56 -29.85 -21.95
CA ASP A 22 15.25 -29.20 -21.87
C ASP A 22 15.03 -28.71 -20.43
N VAL A 23 14.53 -27.49 -20.27
CA VAL A 23 14.24 -26.86 -18.98
C VAL A 23 12.80 -26.37 -18.97
N PHE A 24 12.07 -26.74 -17.93
CA PHE A 24 10.68 -26.43 -17.71
C PHE A 24 10.50 -25.71 -16.37
N SER A 25 9.51 -24.83 -16.28
CA SER A 25 9.02 -24.25 -15.04
C SER A 25 7.54 -24.59 -14.92
N ASP A 26 7.17 -25.33 -13.88
CA ASP A 26 5.84 -25.92 -13.74
C ASP A 26 5.41 -26.72 -14.99
N SER A 27 4.45 -26.20 -15.78
CA SER A 27 3.93 -26.80 -17.01
C SER A 27 4.47 -26.15 -18.29
N ASP A 28 5.25 -25.08 -18.18
CA ASP A 28 5.82 -24.34 -19.30
C ASP A 28 7.28 -24.70 -19.57
N PHE A 29 7.71 -24.51 -20.82
CA PHE A 29 9.12 -24.61 -21.17
C PHE A 29 9.82 -23.24 -21.01
N LEU A 30 11.06 -23.28 -20.53
CA LEU A 30 12.01 -22.17 -20.61
C LEU A 30 12.99 -22.41 -21.75
N VAL A 31 13.43 -23.66 -21.91
CA VAL A 31 14.32 -24.13 -22.97
C VAL A 31 13.79 -25.47 -23.47
N LEU A 32 13.53 -25.58 -24.77
CA LEU A 32 13.10 -26.82 -25.41
C LEU A 32 13.88 -26.99 -26.72
N GLY A 33 14.88 -27.87 -26.73
CA GLY A 33 15.85 -27.97 -27.82
C GLY A 33 16.51 -26.61 -28.13
N ASN A 34 16.28 -26.07 -29.33
CA ASN A 34 16.81 -24.76 -29.75
C ASN A 34 15.86 -23.59 -29.51
N VAL A 35 14.72 -23.83 -28.86
CA VAL A 35 13.69 -22.83 -28.60
C VAL A 35 13.80 -22.36 -27.15
N THR A 36 14.07 -21.07 -26.96
CA THR A 36 14.04 -20.44 -25.63
C THR A 36 12.83 -19.54 -25.47
N GLN A 37 12.48 -19.29 -24.22
CA GLN A 37 11.44 -18.35 -23.80
C GLN A 37 12.04 -17.36 -22.79
N GLN A 38 11.66 -16.09 -22.88
CA GLN A 38 12.13 -15.03 -21.99
C GLN A 38 11.05 -14.71 -20.94
N LEU A 39 11.47 -14.08 -19.85
CA LEU A 39 10.57 -13.49 -18.87
C LEU A 39 10.30 -12.04 -19.28
N GLU A 40 9.02 -11.69 -19.38
CA GLU A 40 8.57 -10.35 -19.72
C GLU A 40 7.80 -9.74 -18.55
N ILE A 41 8.12 -8.48 -18.24
CA ILE A 41 7.37 -7.70 -17.25
C ILE A 41 6.16 -7.10 -17.96
N LYS A 42 4.96 -7.35 -17.42
CA LYS A 42 3.72 -6.70 -17.83
C LYS A 42 3.19 -5.84 -16.69
N THR A 43 2.87 -4.59 -16.99
CA THR A 43 2.25 -3.66 -16.04
C THR A 43 0.74 -3.85 -16.08
N THR A 44 0.11 -4.01 -14.91
CA THR A 44 -1.31 -4.41 -14.80
C THR A 44 -2.27 -3.21 -14.87
N SER A 45 -1.81 -1.97 -14.69
CA SER A 45 -2.61 -0.74 -14.81
C SER A 45 -1.74 0.51 -14.99
N THR A 46 -2.35 1.67 -15.21
CA THR A 46 -1.72 3.00 -15.31
C THR A 46 -1.02 3.49 -14.03
N SER A 47 -1.16 2.79 -12.89
CA SER A 47 -0.34 3.02 -11.70
C SER A 47 0.90 2.11 -11.75
N SER A 48 2.07 2.73 -11.85
CA SER A 48 3.36 2.13 -12.19
C SER A 48 3.95 1.13 -11.18
N THR A 49 3.19 0.71 -10.16
CA THR A 49 3.71 -0.03 -8.99
C THR A 49 3.39 -1.51 -8.97
N SER A 50 2.37 -1.99 -9.72
CA SER A 50 2.09 -3.42 -9.83
C SER A 50 2.49 -3.96 -11.21
N PHE A 51 3.40 -4.94 -11.21
CA PHE A 51 3.78 -5.66 -12.40
C PHE A 51 3.76 -7.16 -12.15
N ARG A 52 3.37 -7.91 -13.19
CA ARG A 52 3.44 -9.36 -13.27
C ARG A 52 4.51 -9.78 -14.26
N ILE A 53 4.95 -11.02 -14.14
CA ILE A 53 6.00 -11.62 -14.95
C ILE A 53 5.37 -12.74 -15.76
N GLU A 54 5.40 -12.56 -17.07
CA GLU A 54 4.85 -13.51 -18.03
C GLU A 54 5.96 -14.14 -18.87
N LEU A 55 5.63 -15.27 -19.45
CA LEU A 55 6.46 -15.98 -20.41
C LEU A 55 6.26 -15.43 -21.83
N SER A 56 7.35 -15.08 -22.52
CA SER A 56 7.31 -14.33 -23.79
C SER A 56 6.59 -15.00 -24.96
N LYS A 57 6.39 -16.32 -24.95
CA LYS A 57 5.69 -17.05 -26.03
C LYS A 57 4.36 -17.65 -25.60
N THR A 58 4.26 -18.16 -24.37
CA THR A 58 3.01 -18.75 -23.86
C THR A 58 2.09 -17.73 -23.20
N GLY A 59 2.62 -16.59 -22.77
CA GLY A 59 1.88 -15.55 -22.05
C GLY A 59 1.45 -15.96 -20.65
N HIS A 60 1.91 -17.10 -20.15
CA HIS A 60 1.55 -17.57 -18.82
C HIS A 60 2.26 -16.75 -17.73
N ASP A 61 1.50 -16.35 -16.70
CA ASP A 61 2.00 -15.64 -15.52
C ASP A 61 2.74 -16.59 -14.58
N ILE A 62 4.00 -16.28 -14.31
CA ILE A 62 4.88 -17.05 -13.43
C ILE A 62 5.30 -16.27 -12.16
N SER A 63 4.65 -15.14 -11.88
CA SER A 63 5.05 -14.22 -10.81
C SER A 63 5.11 -14.89 -9.43
N ARG A 64 4.27 -15.90 -9.18
CA ARG A 64 4.18 -16.63 -7.90
C ARG A 64 4.63 -18.09 -7.99
N SER A 65 5.40 -18.46 -9.03
CA SER A 65 5.80 -19.86 -9.23
C SER A 65 6.74 -20.39 -8.14
N GLY A 66 7.63 -19.56 -7.58
CA GLY A 66 8.53 -19.92 -6.48
C GLY A 66 9.89 -19.23 -6.56
N GLY A 67 10.84 -19.66 -5.73
CA GLY A 67 12.21 -19.12 -5.70
C GLY A 67 12.29 -17.65 -5.28
N GLU A 68 13.41 -17.01 -5.59
CA GLU A 68 13.62 -15.57 -5.37
C GLU A 68 12.55 -14.72 -6.06
N LEU A 69 12.04 -15.17 -7.22
CA LEU A 69 11.01 -14.46 -7.98
C LEU A 69 9.74 -14.25 -7.16
N ARG A 70 9.22 -15.36 -6.61
CA ARG A 70 8.04 -15.32 -5.75
C ARG A 70 8.30 -14.49 -4.50
N GLY A 71 9.46 -14.69 -3.85
CA GLY A 71 9.81 -13.98 -2.62
C GLY A 71 9.83 -12.46 -2.80
N VAL A 72 10.37 -11.97 -3.91
CA VAL A 72 10.37 -10.52 -4.23
C VAL A 72 8.96 -10.00 -4.51
N ILE A 73 8.14 -10.75 -5.25
CA ILE A 73 6.77 -10.35 -5.58
C ILE A 73 5.88 -10.33 -4.32
N GLU A 74 5.91 -11.38 -3.50
CA GLU A 74 5.16 -11.44 -2.23
C GLU A 74 5.65 -10.38 -1.24
N GLY A 75 6.97 -10.16 -1.15
CA GLY A 75 7.52 -9.10 -0.32
C GLY A 75 7.06 -7.70 -0.73
N ARG A 76 6.96 -7.43 -2.03
CA ARG A 76 6.46 -6.15 -2.55
C ARG A 76 4.94 -6.00 -2.36
N ASP A 77 4.17 -6.98 -2.80
CA ASP A 77 2.72 -6.86 -2.90
C ASP A 77 2.01 -7.11 -1.57
N ASP A 78 2.39 -8.18 -0.88
CA ASP A 78 1.65 -8.65 0.29
C ASP A 78 2.20 -7.99 1.56
N ILE A 79 3.53 -7.96 1.73
CA ILE A 79 4.16 -7.38 2.93
C ILE A 79 4.21 -5.85 2.86
N LEU A 80 4.93 -5.30 1.89
CA LEU A 80 5.07 -3.84 1.77
C LEU A 80 3.74 -3.18 1.36
N GLY A 81 3.03 -3.76 0.39
CA GLY A 81 1.70 -3.27 -0.01
C GLY A 81 0.69 -3.32 1.14
N GLY A 82 0.66 -4.42 1.91
CA GLY A 82 -0.18 -4.53 3.10
C GLY A 82 0.16 -3.51 4.18
N PHE A 83 1.44 -3.22 4.41
CA PHE A 83 1.88 -2.19 5.34
C PHE A 83 1.49 -0.78 4.88
N LEU A 84 1.69 -0.44 3.60
CA LEU A 84 1.31 0.86 3.05
C LEU A 84 -0.19 1.10 3.16
N ASN A 85 -1.01 0.09 2.85
CA ASN A 85 -2.46 0.19 3.03
C ASN A 85 -2.85 0.48 4.49
N ARG A 86 -2.22 -0.19 5.46
CA ARG A 86 -2.45 0.07 6.89
C ARG A 86 -1.98 1.47 7.30
N LEU A 87 -0.87 1.93 6.74
CA LEU A 87 -0.36 3.28 7.01
C LEU A 87 -1.31 4.35 6.45
N ASP A 88 -1.87 4.13 5.26
CA ASP A 88 -2.89 5.00 4.68
C ASP A 88 -4.21 4.96 5.47
N GLU A 89 -4.61 3.79 5.98
CA GLU A 89 -5.77 3.66 6.88
C GLU A 89 -5.56 4.40 8.20
N PHE A 90 -4.36 4.32 8.79
CA PHE A 90 -3.99 5.09 9.97
C PHE A 90 -4.03 6.59 9.67
N ALA A 91 -3.40 7.04 8.59
CA ALA A 91 -3.32 8.46 8.24
C ALA A 91 -4.70 9.04 7.90
N SER A 92 -5.51 8.34 7.10
CA SER A 92 -6.87 8.75 6.77
C SER A 92 -7.74 8.87 8.02
N THR A 93 -7.62 7.94 8.97
CA THR A 93 -8.36 7.98 10.24
C THR A 93 -7.85 9.10 11.16
N LEU A 94 -6.54 9.31 11.23
CA LEU A 94 -5.94 10.44 11.97
C LEU A 94 -6.47 11.78 11.44
N ILE A 95 -6.48 11.94 10.10
CA ILE A 95 -7.01 13.13 9.44
C ILE A 95 -8.48 13.30 9.78
N SER A 96 -9.30 12.27 9.58
CA SER A 96 -10.75 12.36 9.77
C SER A 96 -11.14 12.66 11.20
N GLU A 97 -10.56 11.96 12.18
CA GLU A 97 -10.91 12.13 13.59
C GLU A 97 -10.42 13.47 14.13
N PHE A 98 -9.18 13.86 13.83
CA PHE A 98 -8.70 15.17 14.25
C PHE A 98 -9.52 16.29 13.62
N ASN A 99 -9.79 16.20 12.32
CA ASN A 99 -10.58 17.20 11.61
C ASN A 99 -12.02 17.25 12.11
N ARG A 100 -12.64 16.11 12.47
CA ARG A 100 -14.00 16.07 13.04
C ARG A 100 -14.10 16.92 14.31
N PHE A 101 -13.11 16.81 15.20
CA PHE A 101 -13.04 17.66 16.39
C PHE A 101 -12.67 19.09 16.03
N HIS A 102 -11.63 19.31 15.23
CA HIS A 102 -11.16 20.65 14.89
C HIS A 102 -12.22 21.49 14.17
N SER A 103 -12.93 20.90 13.20
CA SER A 103 -13.97 21.58 12.41
C SER A 103 -15.19 21.96 13.25
N SER A 104 -15.40 21.27 14.37
CA SER A 104 -16.40 21.59 15.38
C SER A 104 -16.01 22.77 16.27
N GLY A 105 -14.78 23.27 16.15
CA GLY A 105 -14.26 24.39 16.92
C GLY A 105 -14.23 25.71 16.14
N GLU A 106 -14.27 26.82 16.88
CA GLU A 106 -14.07 28.17 16.36
C GLU A 106 -12.71 28.74 16.76
N GLY A 107 -12.08 29.42 15.80
CA GLY A 107 -10.81 30.13 16.00
C GLY A 107 -10.99 31.55 16.55
N PHE A 108 -9.85 32.18 16.89
CA PHE A 108 -9.78 33.56 17.35
C PHE A 108 -10.23 34.56 16.29
N VAL A 109 -9.98 34.23 15.03
CA VAL A 109 -10.44 34.97 13.85
C VAL A 109 -11.44 34.12 13.06
N GLY A 110 -12.39 34.80 12.42
CA GLY A 110 -13.30 34.19 11.46
C GLY A 110 -12.78 34.26 10.03
N TYR A 111 -13.49 33.57 9.15
CA TYR A 111 -13.23 33.58 7.72
C TYR A 111 -13.98 34.73 7.06
N GLU A 112 -13.31 35.47 6.17
CA GLU A 112 -13.99 36.37 5.23
C GLU A 112 -14.38 35.62 3.95
N SER A 113 -13.57 34.65 3.55
CA SER A 113 -13.82 33.73 2.43
C SER A 113 -13.19 32.38 2.72
N ILE A 114 -13.89 31.32 2.37
CA ILE A 114 -13.35 29.96 2.39
C ILE A 114 -13.90 29.17 1.20
N LEU A 115 -13.04 28.34 0.61
CA LEU A 115 -13.41 27.37 -0.42
C LEU A 115 -13.20 25.97 0.17
N SER A 116 -14.17 25.08 -0.03
CA SER A 116 -14.02 23.69 0.37
C SER A 116 -12.87 23.03 -0.39
N GLN A 117 -12.09 22.19 0.28
CA GLN A 117 -10.94 21.51 -0.34
C GLN A 117 -11.38 20.27 -1.11
N ASN A 118 -12.45 19.62 -0.65
CA ASN A 118 -12.97 18.40 -1.26
C ASN A 118 -14.21 18.74 -2.10
N PRO A 119 -14.17 18.50 -3.43
CA PRO A 119 -15.33 18.69 -4.29
C PRO A 119 -16.36 17.56 -4.10
N VAL A 120 -17.64 17.90 -4.24
CA VAL A 120 -18.73 16.94 -4.37
C VAL A 120 -19.00 16.68 -5.85
N PHE A 121 -18.99 15.40 -6.27
CA PHE A 121 -19.08 15.06 -7.70
C PHE A 121 -20.46 15.33 -8.29
N ASP A 122 -21.53 15.10 -7.53
CA ASP A 122 -22.90 15.45 -7.88
C ASP A 122 -23.51 16.25 -6.72
N SER A 123 -23.73 17.56 -6.93
CA SER A 123 -24.24 18.44 -5.89
C SER A 123 -25.71 18.21 -5.53
N THR A 124 -26.42 17.38 -6.31
CA THR A 124 -27.86 17.15 -6.18
C THR A 124 -28.22 15.85 -5.47
N VAL A 125 -27.25 14.97 -5.23
CA VAL A 125 -27.46 13.72 -4.49
C VAL A 125 -27.23 13.92 -2.98
N PRO A 126 -27.80 13.05 -2.13
CA PRO A 126 -27.48 13.03 -0.71
C PRO A 126 -25.98 12.92 -0.44
N LEU A 127 -25.50 13.71 0.51
CA LEU A 127 -24.06 13.84 0.81
C LEU A 127 -23.42 12.56 1.40
N ASN A 128 -24.24 11.62 1.88
CA ASN A 128 -23.79 10.32 2.41
C ASN A 128 -23.73 9.20 1.34
N GLN A 129 -24.00 9.50 0.07
CA GLN A 129 -23.94 8.52 -1.02
C GLN A 129 -22.57 8.48 -1.71
N GLU A 130 -22.20 7.31 -2.25
CA GLU A 130 -20.96 7.13 -3.01
C GLU A 130 -20.85 8.09 -4.21
N SER A 131 -21.98 8.43 -4.84
CA SER A 131 -22.05 9.40 -5.94
C SER A 131 -21.69 10.83 -5.54
N ALA A 132 -21.73 11.17 -4.25
CA ALA A 132 -21.25 12.47 -3.76
C ALA A 132 -19.71 12.57 -3.83
N GLY A 133 -18.99 11.44 -3.82
CA GLY A 133 -17.53 11.40 -3.99
C GLY A 133 -16.72 11.83 -2.75
N LEU A 134 -17.35 11.96 -1.59
CA LEU A 134 -16.67 12.35 -0.35
C LEU A 134 -15.94 11.16 0.27
N VAL A 135 -14.63 11.29 0.51
CA VAL A 135 -13.79 10.26 1.14
C VAL A 135 -14.25 9.99 2.58
N PHE A 136 -14.54 11.04 3.33
CA PHE A 136 -15.10 10.95 4.67
C PHE A 136 -16.60 11.23 4.59
N THR A 137 -17.42 10.24 4.84
CA THR A 137 -18.88 10.35 4.67
C THR A 137 -19.51 11.09 5.87
N PRO A 138 -20.24 12.19 5.65
CA PRO A 138 -20.96 12.87 6.73
C PRO A 138 -22.15 12.04 7.21
N GLN A 139 -22.65 12.37 8.40
CA GLN A 139 -23.78 11.72 9.07
C GLN A 139 -24.88 12.72 9.39
N HIS A 140 -26.06 12.23 9.74
CA HIS A 140 -27.16 13.08 10.19
C HIS A 140 -26.74 13.89 11.43
N GLY A 141 -26.98 15.20 11.40
CA GLY A 141 -26.59 16.10 12.47
C GLY A 141 -26.78 17.56 12.09
N SER A 142 -25.87 18.41 12.56
CA SER A 142 -25.89 19.83 12.26
C SER A 142 -24.53 20.46 12.50
N PHE A 143 -24.34 21.68 12.03
CA PHE A 143 -23.27 22.55 12.50
C PHE A 143 -23.80 23.98 12.70
N ASP A 144 -23.15 24.75 13.55
CA ASP A 144 -23.45 26.16 13.76
C ASP A 144 -22.52 27.02 12.90
N ILE A 145 -23.09 28.07 12.30
CA ILE A 145 -22.33 29.18 11.70
C ILE A 145 -22.62 30.46 12.46
N LYS A 146 -21.56 31.19 12.81
CA LYS A 146 -21.61 32.44 13.56
C LYS A 146 -21.16 33.57 12.67
N ILE A 147 -22.05 34.52 12.37
CA ILE A 147 -21.73 35.75 11.63
C ILE A 147 -21.32 36.82 12.64
N VAL A 148 -20.11 37.35 12.50
CA VAL A 148 -19.54 38.35 13.40
C VAL A 148 -19.42 39.68 12.66
N ASN A 149 -20.02 40.73 13.21
CA ASN A 149 -19.78 42.09 12.75
C ASN A 149 -18.47 42.60 13.36
N GLN A 150 -17.47 42.89 12.54
CA GLN A 150 -16.13 43.26 13.00
C GLN A 150 -16.07 44.66 13.66
N GLN A 151 -17.08 45.51 13.43
CA GLN A 151 -17.14 46.85 14.01
C GLN A 151 -17.80 46.85 15.40
N THR A 152 -18.85 46.05 15.58
CA THR A 152 -19.64 46.04 16.82
C THR A 152 -19.32 44.85 17.73
N GLY A 153 -18.69 43.80 17.20
CA GLY A 153 -18.47 42.53 17.90
C GLY A 153 -19.74 41.71 18.11
N ILE A 154 -20.87 42.11 17.52
CA ILE A 154 -22.13 41.36 17.60
C ILE A 154 -21.97 40.06 16.82
N VAL A 155 -22.41 38.96 17.43
CA VAL A 155 -22.38 37.61 16.86
C VAL A 155 -23.81 37.10 16.69
N GLU A 156 -24.15 36.66 15.49
CA GLU A 156 -25.42 36.00 15.17
C GLU A 156 -25.15 34.54 14.81
N THR A 157 -25.70 33.60 15.57
CA THR A 157 -25.53 32.16 15.36
C THR A 157 -26.74 31.58 14.64
N THR A 158 -26.48 30.81 13.58
CA THR A 158 -27.49 30.01 12.86
C THR A 158 -27.07 28.55 12.85
N THR A 159 -27.96 27.65 13.25
CA THR A 159 -27.75 26.21 13.14
C THR A 159 -28.17 25.74 11.75
N ILE A 160 -27.29 25.00 11.09
CA ILE A 160 -27.48 24.42 9.77
C ILE A 160 -27.76 22.93 9.94
N PRO A 161 -28.99 22.46 9.67
CA PRO A 161 -29.29 21.04 9.72
C PRO A 161 -28.62 20.31 8.56
N VAL A 162 -28.09 19.12 8.84
CA VAL A 162 -27.56 18.18 7.85
C VAL A 162 -28.37 16.90 7.99
N ASP A 163 -29.42 16.78 7.18
CA ASP A 163 -30.32 15.64 7.24
C ASP A 163 -29.81 14.49 6.38
N LEU A 164 -29.44 13.37 7.00
CA LEU A 164 -28.89 12.19 6.33
C LEU A 164 -29.39 10.91 7.04
N ASP A 165 -30.60 10.95 7.60
CA ASP A 165 -31.17 9.85 8.38
C ASP A 165 -31.86 8.78 7.52
N GLY A 166 -32.00 9.03 6.21
CA GLY A 166 -32.66 8.15 5.27
C GLY A 166 -34.20 8.22 5.32
N LEU A 167 -34.77 9.21 6.02
CA LEU A 167 -36.20 9.44 6.14
C LEU A 167 -36.61 10.71 5.40
N GLY A 168 -37.14 10.53 4.19
CA GLY A 168 -37.58 11.65 3.36
C GLY A 168 -36.48 12.07 2.39
N ALA A 169 -36.34 13.38 2.17
CA ALA A 169 -35.33 13.91 1.27
C ALA A 169 -34.09 14.28 2.08
N ASP A 170 -33.06 13.44 1.98
CA ASP A 170 -31.75 13.70 2.56
C ASP A 170 -31.08 14.93 1.91
N SER A 171 -30.24 15.61 2.68
CA SER A 171 -29.56 16.86 2.32
C SER A 171 -28.51 16.62 1.23
N SER A 172 -28.66 17.36 0.13
CA SER A 172 -27.65 17.50 -0.92
C SER A 172 -26.74 18.72 -0.68
N LEU A 173 -25.65 18.85 -1.46
CA LEU A 173 -24.82 20.05 -1.39
C LEU A 173 -25.61 21.30 -1.79
N GLU A 174 -26.54 21.18 -2.75
CA GLU A 174 -27.43 22.28 -3.14
C GLU A 174 -28.33 22.76 -2.00
N ASP A 175 -28.85 21.86 -1.18
CA ASP A 175 -29.69 22.20 -0.02
C ASP A 175 -28.88 22.93 1.06
N ILE A 176 -27.67 22.46 1.34
CA ILE A 176 -26.74 23.12 2.27
C ILE A 176 -26.36 24.51 1.75
N ARG A 177 -25.99 24.63 0.46
CA ARG A 177 -25.69 25.91 -0.18
C ARG A 177 -26.89 26.86 -0.09
N ALA A 178 -28.09 26.38 -0.39
CA ALA A 178 -29.30 27.21 -0.34
C ALA A 178 -29.58 27.73 1.07
N THR A 179 -29.46 26.88 2.09
CA THR A 179 -29.62 27.25 3.51
C THR A 179 -28.60 28.32 3.91
N LEU A 180 -27.31 28.09 3.61
CA LEU A 180 -26.24 29.04 3.92
C LEU A 180 -26.41 30.38 3.19
N ASN A 181 -26.82 30.37 1.92
CA ASN A 181 -27.03 31.58 1.14
C ASN A 181 -28.27 32.39 1.59
N GLY A 182 -29.13 31.81 2.45
CA GLY A 182 -30.25 32.50 3.08
C GLY A 182 -29.85 33.33 4.30
N ILE A 183 -28.62 33.20 4.79
CA ILE A 183 -28.14 33.87 6.01
C ILE A 183 -27.69 35.30 5.68
N ALA A 184 -28.09 36.26 6.50
CA ALA A 184 -27.69 37.65 6.33
C ALA A 184 -26.17 37.80 6.40
N ASN A 185 -25.60 38.60 5.49
CA ASN A 185 -24.17 38.87 5.39
C ASN A 185 -23.28 37.69 5.01
N LEU A 186 -23.87 36.60 4.52
CA LEU A 186 -23.16 35.45 3.97
C LEU A 186 -23.66 35.16 2.55
N SER A 187 -22.75 34.73 1.69
CA SER A 187 -23.07 34.18 0.37
C SER A 187 -22.48 32.78 0.24
N ALA A 188 -23.21 31.88 -0.42
CA ALA A 188 -22.78 30.51 -0.65
C ALA A 188 -23.01 30.10 -2.11
N VAL A 189 -21.95 29.62 -2.75
CA VAL A 189 -21.93 29.24 -4.18
C VAL A 189 -21.24 27.90 -4.34
N ILE A 190 -21.76 27.04 -5.21
CA ILE A 190 -21.06 25.82 -5.63
C ILE A 190 -20.31 26.12 -6.93
N THR A 191 -19.01 25.85 -6.94
CA THR A 191 -18.18 26.05 -8.14
C THR A 191 -18.52 25.00 -9.19
N PRO A 192 -18.15 25.20 -10.47
CA PRO A 192 -18.32 24.18 -11.51
C PRO A 192 -17.56 22.86 -11.23
N LYS A 193 -16.65 22.86 -10.25
CA LYS A 193 -15.92 21.67 -9.81
C LYS A 193 -16.60 20.95 -8.65
N GLY A 194 -17.72 21.47 -8.13
CA GLY A 194 -18.41 20.89 -6.98
C GLY A 194 -17.89 21.34 -5.61
N GLU A 195 -17.07 22.40 -5.56
CA GLU A 195 -16.56 22.95 -4.30
C GLU A 195 -17.56 23.98 -3.74
N LEU A 196 -17.76 24.01 -2.42
CA LEU A 196 -18.57 25.02 -1.74
C LEU A 196 -17.70 26.23 -1.39
N GLN A 197 -18.06 27.39 -1.93
CA GLN A 197 -17.44 28.66 -1.61
C GLN A 197 -18.37 29.51 -0.75
N LEU A 198 -17.85 29.98 0.39
CA LEU A 198 -18.53 30.95 1.25
C LEU A 198 -17.79 32.27 1.26
N ASN A 199 -18.53 33.37 1.23
CA ASN A 199 -17.97 34.71 1.40
C ASN A 199 -18.86 35.55 2.33
N ALA A 200 -18.22 36.20 3.30
CA ALA A 200 -18.85 37.23 4.11
C ALA A 200 -18.97 38.54 3.32
N ASN A 201 -19.96 39.36 3.67
CA ASN A 201 -19.99 40.75 3.23
C ASN A 201 -18.86 41.56 3.88
N ALA A 202 -18.44 42.66 3.25
CA ALA A 202 -17.40 43.54 3.79
C ALA A 202 -17.72 44.00 5.22
N GLY A 203 -16.75 43.88 6.13
CA GLY A 203 -16.90 44.21 7.56
C GLY A 203 -17.52 43.10 8.41
N TYR A 204 -17.74 41.92 7.83
CA TYR A 204 -18.18 40.72 8.52
C TYR A 204 -17.18 39.58 8.32
N GLU A 205 -17.16 38.67 9.28
CA GLU A 205 -16.52 37.36 9.18
C GLU A 205 -17.50 36.29 9.64
N PHE A 206 -17.22 35.02 9.33
CA PHE A 206 -17.98 33.89 9.85
C PHE A 206 -17.08 32.85 10.51
N ARG A 207 -17.64 32.15 11.50
CA ARG A 207 -16.97 31.06 12.22
C ARG A 207 -17.87 29.84 12.21
N PHE A 208 -17.27 28.66 12.18
CA PHE A 208 -17.98 27.40 12.36
C PHE A 208 -17.86 26.93 13.81
N SER A 209 -18.84 26.17 14.28
CA SER A 209 -18.78 25.50 15.58
C SER A 209 -19.77 24.34 15.64
N LYS A 210 -19.59 23.42 16.60
CA LYS A 210 -20.56 22.34 16.93
C LYS A 210 -21.00 21.48 15.74
N ASP A 211 -20.06 21.02 14.93
CA ASP A 211 -20.37 20.12 13.82
C ASP A 211 -20.53 18.68 14.31
N THR A 212 -21.78 18.27 14.52
CA THR A 212 -22.12 16.89 14.87
C THR A 212 -22.29 15.99 13.64
N SER A 213 -22.39 16.59 12.44
CA SER A 213 -22.57 15.87 11.18
C SER A 213 -21.27 15.39 10.56
N GLY A 214 -20.15 16.03 10.90
CA GLY A 214 -18.85 15.82 10.26
C GLY A 214 -18.75 16.45 8.87
N LEU A 215 -19.79 17.12 8.38
CA LEU A 215 -19.84 17.68 7.02
C LEU A 215 -18.72 18.67 6.73
N LEU A 216 -18.35 19.52 7.70
CA LEU A 216 -17.26 20.47 7.49
C LEU A 216 -15.94 19.74 7.25
N SER A 217 -15.67 18.71 8.04
CA SER A 217 -14.49 17.86 7.86
C SER A 217 -14.50 17.11 6.52
N SER A 218 -15.66 16.60 6.09
CA SER A 218 -15.85 15.92 4.81
C SER A 218 -15.57 16.84 3.61
N LEU A 219 -16.04 18.09 3.67
CA LEU A 219 -15.81 19.10 2.64
C LEU A 219 -14.38 19.69 2.71
N GLY A 220 -13.60 19.38 3.75
CA GLY A 220 -12.28 19.99 3.96
C GLY A 220 -12.38 21.48 4.33
N MET A 221 -13.42 21.85 5.08
CA MET A 221 -13.66 23.20 5.58
C MET A 221 -13.39 23.25 7.08
N ASN A 222 -12.74 24.32 7.55
CA ASN A 222 -12.35 24.47 8.96
C ASN A 222 -11.48 23.29 9.48
N THR A 223 -10.71 22.65 8.60
CA THR A 223 -9.90 21.48 8.92
C THR A 223 -8.47 21.86 9.34
N PHE A 224 -7.89 21.01 10.18
CA PHE A 224 -6.48 21.13 10.58
C PHE A 224 -5.56 20.44 9.59
N PHE A 225 -5.89 19.20 9.22
CA PHE A 225 -5.16 18.44 8.21
C PHE A 225 -5.84 18.55 6.84
N SER A 226 -5.01 18.60 5.81
CA SER A 226 -5.37 18.31 4.42
C SER A 226 -4.83 16.94 4.00
N GLY A 227 -5.27 16.46 2.84
CA GLY A 227 -4.89 15.13 2.33
C GLY A 227 -5.86 14.04 2.75
N THR A 228 -5.60 12.82 2.31
CA THR A 228 -6.50 11.66 2.46
C THR A 228 -5.78 10.37 2.83
N SER A 229 -4.45 10.37 2.83
CA SER A 229 -3.59 9.20 2.94
C SER A 229 -2.26 9.58 3.62
N ALA A 230 -1.38 8.61 3.85
CA ALA A 230 -0.07 8.90 4.42
C ALA A 230 0.86 9.62 3.43
N GLY A 231 0.60 9.49 2.12
CA GLY A 231 1.41 10.10 1.06
C GLY A 231 1.14 11.60 0.85
N ASP A 232 -0.02 12.10 1.28
CA ASP A 232 -0.49 13.47 1.01
C ASP A 232 -0.96 14.24 2.26
N ILE A 233 -0.90 13.63 3.45
CA ILE A 233 -1.23 14.31 4.71
C ILE A 233 -0.35 15.55 4.91
N ASP A 234 -0.98 16.68 5.22
CA ASP A 234 -0.31 17.93 5.52
C ASP A 234 -1.17 18.81 6.43
N VAL A 235 -0.59 19.85 7.03
CA VAL A 235 -1.36 20.87 7.75
C VAL A 235 -2.00 21.84 6.75
N SER A 236 -3.25 22.20 7.00
CA SER A 236 -4.03 23.17 6.22
C SER A 236 -3.27 24.48 6.06
N GLU A 237 -3.22 24.99 4.82
CA GLU A 237 -2.44 26.18 4.46
C GLU A 237 -2.87 27.43 5.24
N ILE A 238 -4.15 27.53 5.59
CA ILE A 238 -4.66 28.66 6.36
C ILE A 238 -4.07 28.71 7.77
N LEU A 239 -3.85 27.54 8.40
CA LEU A 239 -3.27 27.43 9.72
C LEU A 239 -1.75 27.62 9.72
N LYS A 240 -1.08 27.19 8.63
CA LYS A 240 0.34 27.50 8.42
C LYS A 240 0.58 29.01 8.31
N THR A 241 -0.36 29.72 7.69
CA THR A 241 -0.28 31.18 7.51
C THR A 241 -0.71 31.93 8.76
N ASN A 242 -1.77 31.47 9.43
CA ASN A 242 -2.30 32.09 10.64
C ASN A 242 -2.86 31.05 11.62
N SER A 243 -2.18 30.85 12.74
CA SER A 243 -2.60 29.95 13.81
C SER A 243 -3.87 30.38 14.54
N ASP A 244 -4.32 31.62 14.37
CA ASP A 244 -5.54 32.12 15.03
C ASP A 244 -6.81 31.46 14.48
N PHE A 245 -6.73 30.74 13.36
CA PHE A 245 -7.83 29.89 12.86
C PHE A 245 -7.98 28.56 13.62
N LEU A 246 -7.10 28.24 14.57
CA LEU A 246 -7.16 27.00 15.34
C LEU A 246 -8.47 26.92 16.13
N GLY A 247 -9.29 25.93 15.84
CA GLY A 247 -10.63 25.75 16.41
C GLY A 247 -10.61 25.28 17.86
N THR A 248 -10.39 26.19 18.81
CA THR A 248 -10.24 25.83 20.23
C THR A 248 -11.52 25.94 21.05
N GLY A 249 -12.49 26.76 20.63
CA GLY A 249 -13.76 26.95 21.34
C GLY A 249 -14.97 26.32 20.64
N GLN A 250 -16.10 26.11 21.34
CA GLN A 250 -17.34 25.58 20.71
C GLN A 250 -18.59 26.46 20.94
N GLY A 251 -18.57 27.46 21.82
CA GLY A 251 -19.81 28.13 22.24
C GLY A 251 -19.65 29.59 22.60
N ASP A 252 -18.68 29.91 23.46
CA ASP A 252 -18.53 31.24 24.06
C ASP A 252 -17.39 32.05 23.42
N GLY A 253 -17.03 31.67 22.19
CA GLY A 253 -15.91 32.21 21.48
C GLY A 253 -14.62 31.40 21.67
N PRO A 254 -13.54 31.84 21.03
CA PRO A 254 -12.27 31.11 20.93
C PRO A 254 -11.58 30.82 22.26
N SER A 255 -11.88 31.60 23.30
CA SER A 255 -11.24 31.49 24.62
C SER A 255 -11.87 30.43 25.53
N ASP A 256 -12.98 29.78 25.14
CA ASP A 256 -13.65 28.80 26.00
C ASP A 256 -12.86 27.48 26.16
N GLY A 257 -11.97 27.16 25.20
CA GLY A 257 -11.09 25.99 25.21
C GLY A 257 -11.81 24.63 25.24
N SER A 258 -13.13 24.60 25.11
CA SER A 258 -13.96 23.40 25.26
C SER A 258 -13.69 22.34 24.20
N ASN A 259 -13.26 22.74 23.00
CA ASN A 259 -12.92 21.83 21.92
C ASN A 259 -11.60 21.09 22.16
N LEU A 260 -10.71 21.64 22.99
CA LEU A 260 -9.37 21.08 23.25
C LEU A 260 -9.45 19.69 23.89
N VAL A 261 -10.48 19.39 24.68
CA VAL A 261 -10.62 18.09 25.32
C VAL A 261 -10.77 16.98 24.27
N GLY A 262 -11.57 17.21 23.22
CA GLY A 262 -11.69 16.26 22.11
C GLY A 262 -10.36 16.11 21.35
N LEU A 263 -9.72 17.24 21.04
CA LEU A 263 -8.41 17.27 20.36
C LEU A 263 -7.27 16.61 21.15
N LEU A 264 -7.37 16.53 22.47
CA LEU A 264 -6.36 15.87 23.31
C LEU A 264 -6.62 14.36 23.48
N ASN A 265 -7.88 13.94 23.40
CA ASN A 265 -8.28 12.56 23.70
C ASN A 265 -8.52 11.70 22.46
N PHE A 266 -8.65 12.28 21.27
CA PHE A 266 -9.05 11.56 20.05
C PHE A 266 -8.16 10.35 19.71
N LEU A 267 -6.87 10.37 20.06
CA LEU A 267 -5.95 9.24 19.82
C LEU A 267 -6.36 7.97 20.56
N GLU A 268 -7.04 8.12 21.70
CA GLU A 268 -7.48 7.04 22.58
C GLU A 268 -8.97 6.70 22.40
N GLU A 269 -9.72 7.46 21.61
CA GLU A 269 -11.12 7.17 21.34
C GLU A 269 -11.30 5.99 20.39
N PRO A 270 -12.19 5.03 20.69
CA PRO A 270 -12.53 3.95 19.77
C PRO A 270 -13.13 4.48 18.46
N VAL A 271 -12.56 4.07 17.33
CA VAL A 271 -13.05 4.44 16.00
C VAL A 271 -13.72 3.25 15.33
N ALA A 272 -14.96 3.41 14.89
CA ALA A 272 -15.76 2.32 14.31
C ALA A 272 -15.10 1.70 13.07
N THR A 273 -14.49 2.51 12.21
CA THR A 273 -13.79 2.04 11.00
C THR A 273 -12.57 1.18 11.32
N LEU A 274 -11.94 1.38 12.48
CA LEU A 274 -10.80 0.59 12.96
C LEU A 274 -11.24 -0.61 13.83
N ASN A 275 -12.44 -1.14 13.61
CA ASN A 275 -13.03 -2.20 14.45
C ASN A 275 -13.10 -1.83 15.94
N SER A 276 -13.39 -0.56 16.24
CA SER A 276 -13.44 0.00 17.60
C SER A 276 -12.10 0.00 18.34
N LEU A 277 -10.98 -0.07 17.62
CA LEU A 277 -9.67 0.27 18.16
C LEU A 277 -9.50 1.79 18.19
N SER A 278 -8.68 2.26 19.14
CA SER A 278 -8.16 3.62 19.09
C SER A 278 -7.05 3.74 18.03
N LEU A 279 -6.70 4.97 17.64
CA LEU A 279 -5.56 5.21 16.74
C LEU A 279 -4.26 4.65 17.32
N THR A 280 -4.03 4.85 18.63
CA THR A 280 -2.90 4.26 19.34
C THR A 280 -2.93 2.73 19.25
N GLY A 281 -4.07 2.11 19.54
CA GLY A 281 -4.21 0.64 19.49
C GLY A 281 -4.03 0.07 18.08
N PHE A 282 -4.53 0.74 17.05
CA PHE A 282 -4.35 0.32 15.66
C PHE A 282 -2.88 0.40 15.22
N TYR A 283 -2.17 1.46 15.63
CA TYR A 283 -0.74 1.59 15.39
C TYR A 283 0.07 0.48 16.08
N GLU A 284 -0.20 0.21 17.36
CA GLU A 284 0.45 -0.86 18.11
C GLU A 284 0.22 -2.24 17.50
N GLN A 285 -1.01 -2.51 17.05
CA GLN A 285 -1.34 -3.76 16.36
C GLN A 285 -0.58 -3.87 15.03
N THR A 286 -0.49 -2.79 14.27
CA THR A 286 0.22 -2.77 12.98
C THR A 286 1.71 -3.06 13.17
N VAL A 287 2.35 -2.40 14.15
CA VAL A 287 3.77 -2.66 14.49
C VAL A 287 3.96 -4.11 14.96
N SER A 288 3.06 -4.60 15.81
CA SER A 288 3.11 -5.98 16.33
C SER A 288 2.96 -7.02 15.22
N GLN A 289 2.08 -6.77 14.25
CA GLN A 289 1.86 -7.66 13.10
C GLN A 289 3.12 -7.73 12.23
N VAL A 290 3.73 -6.58 11.90
CA VAL A 290 4.98 -6.54 11.12
C VAL A 290 6.10 -7.29 11.84
N ALA A 291 6.23 -7.12 13.16
CA ALA A 291 7.24 -7.83 13.96
C ALA A 291 6.98 -9.34 13.97
N HIS A 292 5.73 -9.77 14.13
CA HIS A 292 5.33 -11.17 14.08
C HIS A 292 5.62 -11.80 12.72
N ASP A 293 5.24 -11.14 11.63
CA ASP A 293 5.42 -11.64 10.27
C ASP A 293 6.90 -11.74 9.92
N SER A 294 7.70 -10.73 10.29
CA SER A 294 9.16 -10.78 10.13
C SER A 294 9.79 -11.93 10.91
N ALA A 295 9.35 -12.19 12.14
CA ALA A 295 9.88 -13.29 12.95
C ALA A 295 9.48 -14.65 12.37
N SER A 296 8.24 -14.79 11.89
CA SER A 296 7.74 -16.00 11.23
C SER A 296 8.52 -16.32 9.96
N GLU A 297 8.68 -15.35 9.06
CA GLU A 297 9.43 -15.52 7.81
C GLU A 297 10.92 -15.80 8.06
N SER A 298 11.52 -15.16 9.07
CA SER A 298 12.90 -15.46 9.47
C SER A 298 13.06 -16.91 9.94
N ALA A 299 12.10 -17.42 10.73
CA ALA A 299 12.14 -18.80 11.21
C ALA A 299 11.96 -19.81 10.07
N LEU A 300 11.05 -19.54 9.13
CA LEU A 300 10.84 -20.35 7.92
C LEU A 300 12.10 -20.39 7.04
N SER A 301 12.70 -19.21 6.78
CA SER A 301 13.94 -19.10 6.02
C SER A 301 15.07 -19.94 6.65
N GLN A 302 15.30 -19.79 7.96
CA GLN A 302 16.31 -20.56 8.68
C GLN A 302 16.07 -22.08 8.60
N GLY A 303 14.79 -22.50 8.64
CA GLY A 303 14.38 -23.89 8.45
C GLY A 303 14.74 -24.42 7.05
N PHE A 304 14.43 -23.66 6.00
CA PHE A 304 14.76 -24.03 4.62
C PHE A 304 16.27 -24.06 4.36
N GLU A 305 17.05 -23.14 4.93
CA GLU A 305 18.51 -23.17 4.84
C GLU A 305 19.08 -24.45 5.46
N THR A 306 18.61 -24.80 6.66
CA THR A 306 19.02 -26.03 7.35
C THR A 306 18.67 -27.28 6.52
N PHE A 307 17.47 -27.31 5.93
CA PHE A 307 17.04 -28.41 5.08
C PHE A 307 17.88 -28.51 3.80
N ARG A 308 18.15 -27.38 3.13
CA ARG A 308 19.03 -27.30 1.95
C ARG A 308 20.42 -27.83 2.28
N ASP A 309 20.99 -27.43 3.41
CA ASP A 309 22.34 -27.82 3.81
C ASP A 309 22.42 -29.32 4.14
N SER A 310 21.35 -29.88 4.71
CA SER A 310 21.20 -31.34 4.89
C SER A 310 21.17 -32.09 3.56
N LEU A 311 20.36 -31.64 2.59
CA LEU A 311 20.31 -32.23 1.24
C LEU A 311 21.64 -32.12 0.50
N ARG A 312 22.33 -30.98 0.62
CA ARG A 312 23.66 -30.78 0.04
C ARG A 312 24.69 -31.74 0.65
N SER A 313 24.63 -31.93 1.96
CA SER A 313 25.51 -32.88 2.65
C SER A 313 25.24 -34.32 2.20
N GLN A 314 23.98 -34.72 2.03
CA GLN A 314 23.61 -36.03 1.48
C GLN A 314 24.10 -36.18 0.03
N GLN A 315 23.89 -35.17 -0.81
CA GLN A 315 24.37 -35.19 -2.19
C GLN A 315 25.89 -35.39 -2.24
N GLN A 316 26.65 -34.68 -1.39
CA GLN A 316 28.11 -34.83 -1.32
C GLN A 316 28.54 -36.23 -0.88
N GLN A 317 27.75 -36.96 -0.08
CA GLN A 317 28.04 -38.35 0.26
C GLN A 317 27.92 -39.29 -0.94
N PHE A 318 27.01 -39.04 -1.87
CA PHE A 318 26.79 -39.89 -3.05
C PHE A 318 27.56 -39.44 -4.29
N THR A 319 27.80 -38.15 -4.44
CA THR A 319 28.48 -37.53 -5.60
C THR A 319 29.92 -37.14 -5.30
N GLY A 320 30.33 -37.21 -4.04
CA GLY A 320 31.72 -37.04 -3.65
C GLY A 320 32.56 -38.13 -4.27
N VAL A 321 33.47 -37.74 -5.16
CA VAL A 321 34.46 -38.65 -5.72
C VAL A 321 35.44 -39.00 -4.60
N SER A 322 35.48 -40.26 -4.21
CA SER A 322 36.57 -40.75 -3.36
C SER A 322 37.85 -40.70 -4.18
N LEU A 323 38.83 -39.88 -3.75
CA LEU A 323 40.16 -39.83 -4.38
C LEU A 323 40.79 -41.23 -4.45
N ASP A 324 40.45 -42.11 -3.50
CA ASP A 324 40.92 -43.48 -3.49
C ASP A 324 40.27 -44.32 -4.60
N GLU A 325 38.98 -44.15 -4.88
CA GLU A 325 38.32 -44.83 -6.01
C GLU A 325 38.83 -44.32 -7.36
N GLU A 326 39.03 -43.01 -7.48
CA GLU A 326 39.56 -42.42 -8.71
C GLU A 326 41.04 -42.82 -8.91
N ALA A 327 41.83 -42.93 -7.83
CA ALA A 327 43.17 -43.48 -7.87
C ALA A 327 43.19 -44.97 -8.25
N ILE A 328 42.24 -45.78 -7.76
CA ILE A 328 42.08 -47.18 -8.16
C ILE A 328 41.75 -47.29 -9.65
N LYS A 329 40.81 -46.49 -10.17
CA LYS A 329 40.48 -46.45 -11.61
C LYS A 329 41.66 -46.01 -12.47
N VAL A 330 42.46 -45.04 -12.01
CA VAL A 330 43.69 -44.63 -12.69
C VAL A 330 44.72 -45.76 -12.69
N LEU A 331 44.91 -46.46 -11.58
CA LEU A 331 45.81 -47.63 -11.51
C LEU A 331 45.33 -48.78 -12.40
N GLU A 332 44.02 -49.01 -12.49
CA GLU A 332 43.42 -49.99 -13.38
C GLU A 332 43.64 -49.64 -14.85
N LEU A 333 43.40 -48.38 -15.23
CA LEU A 333 43.69 -47.87 -16.58
C LEU A 333 45.17 -48.00 -16.91
N GLN A 334 46.08 -47.67 -15.98
CA GLN A 334 47.51 -47.83 -16.16
C GLN A 334 47.91 -49.29 -16.36
N ARG A 335 47.36 -50.22 -15.58
CA ARG A 335 47.60 -51.66 -15.73
C ARG A 335 47.06 -52.20 -17.05
N SER A 336 45.87 -51.76 -17.46
CA SER A 336 45.28 -52.10 -18.75
C SER A 336 46.15 -51.61 -19.91
N TYR A 337 46.65 -50.37 -19.84
CA TYR A 337 47.58 -49.82 -20.83
C TYR A 337 48.90 -50.58 -20.88
N GLN A 338 49.47 -50.95 -19.73
CA GLN A 338 50.68 -51.79 -19.65
C GLN A 338 50.46 -53.17 -20.25
N ALA A 339 49.30 -53.79 -20.01
CA ALA A 339 48.92 -55.07 -20.60
C ALA A 339 48.76 -54.97 -22.13
N ALA A 340 48.07 -53.93 -22.62
CA ALA A 340 47.92 -53.65 -24.04
C ALA A 340 49.27 -53.39 -24.72
N ALA A 341 50.16 -52.62 -24.09
CA ALA A 341 51.52 -52.38 -24.57
C ALA A 341 52.33 -53.68 -24.66
N ARG A 342 52.23 -54.57 -23.67
CA ARG A 342 52.87 -55.90 -23.74
C ARG A 342 52.32 -56.75 -24.87
N ILE A 343 51.01 -56.73 -25.13
CA ILE A 343 50.39 -57.43 -26.26
C ILE A 343 50.92 -56.86 -27.59
N VAL A 344 51.03 -55.54 -27.72
CA VAL A 344 51.60 -54.92 -28.92
C VAL A 344 53.07 -55.30 -29.10
N THR A 345 53.86 -55.33 -28.03
CA THR A 345 55.26 -55.75 -28.08
C THR A 345 55.38 -57.21 -28.49
N THR A 346 54.60 -58.13 -27.90
CA THR A 346 54.64 -59.55 -28.29
C THR A 346 54.14 -59.77 -29.71
N VAL A 347 53.13 -59.03 -30.17
CA VAL A 347 52.69 -59.05 -31.57
C VAL A 347 53.79 -58.53 -32.49
N ASN A 348 54.49 -57.45 -32.14
CA ASN A 348 55.62 -56.94 -32.91
C ASN A 348 56.79 -57.94 -32.96
N GLU A 349 57.08 -58.63 -31.86
CA GLU A 349 58.08 -59.70 -31.81
C GLU A 349 57.68 -60.88 -32.71
N LEU A 350 56.40 -61.30 -32.68
CA LEU A 350 55.88 -62.35 -33.56
C LEU A 350 55.92 -61.94 -35.04
N PHE A 351 55.60 -60.68 -35.37
CA PHE A 351 55.76 -60.13 -36.73
C PHE A 351 57.22 -60.12 -37.17
N ALA A 352 58.16 -59.75 -36.30
CA ALA A 352 59.58 -59.75 -36.61
C ALA A 352 60.14 -61.16 -36.85
N VAL A 353 59.63 -62.17 -36.12
CA VAL A 353 59.97 -63.59 -36.37
C VAL A 353 59.42 -64.04 -37.73
N LEU A 354 58.18 -63.67 -38.08
CA LEU A 354 57.57 -64.02 -39.37
C LEU A 354 58.23 -63.34 -40.58
N LEU A 355 58.79 -62.13 -40.41
CA LEU A 355 59.49 -61.39 -41.47
C LEU A 355 60.95 -61.82 -41.67
N ASN A 356 61.54 -62.52 -40.70
CA ASN A 356 62.91 -63.05 -40.76
C ASN A 356 62.97 -64.56 -41.02
N LEU A 357 61.82 -65.18 -41.33
CA LEU A 357 61.67 -66.50 -41.94
C LEU A 357 61.50 -66.33 -43.46
#